data_AF-A0A7Y3BKP4-F1
#
_entry.id   AF-A0A7Y3BKP4-F1
#
_cell.length_a   1.000
_cell.length_b   1.000
_cell.length_c   1.000
_cell.angle_alpha   90.00
_cell.angle_beta   90.00
_cell.angle_gamma   90.00
#
_symmetry.space_group_name_H-M   'P 1'
#
loop_
_entity.id
_entity.type
_entity.pdbx_description
1 polymer ?
#
loop_
_entity_poly.entity_id
_entity_poly.type
_entity_poly.pdbx_seq_one_letter_code
_entity_poly.pdbx_strand_id
1 'polypeptide(L)'
;MDQKNRKTSLVLFIVLLFLTACKENPVSNNETSYVENLEKDVHRFVNLHRTSMGLSELEWNEVIAAECRTHSIDMANNGTINHDGFYERIDRIKEKIPVNWAGENVALNWSTQAAVTSWLNSPGHKSNIESNSNLTGVGIAFDADSAMYLTQIFVRRN
;
A
#
# COMPACT_ATOMS: atom_id res chain seq x y z
N MET A 1 -78.77 19.07 12.96
CA MET A 1 -78.91 17.61 12.79
C MET A 1 -78.22 17.27 11.48
N ASP A 2 -77.08 16.61 11.44
CA ASP A 2 -76.69 15.44 12.21
C ASP A 2 -75.16 15.40 12.44
N GLN A 3 -74.78 15.01 13.65
CA GLN A 3 -73.40 14.93 14.14
C GLN A 3 -72.99 13.46 14.06
N LYS A 4 -71.94 13.10 13.29
CA LYS A 4 -71.35 11.76 13.41
C LYS A 4 -69.84 11.80 13.60
N ASN A 5 -69.48 11.21 14.72
CA ASN A 5 -68.20 11.16 15.40
C ASN A 5 -67.11 10.34 14.69
N ARG A 6 -65.86 10.82 14.85
CA ARG A 6 -64.60 10.08 15.09
C ARG A 6 -64.13 9.15 13.95
N LYS A 7 -62.86 9.20 13.53
CA LYS A 7 -61.67 8.85 14.31
C LYS A 7 -60.43 9.54 13.73
N THR A 8 -59.68 10.21 14.60
CA THR A 8 -58.28 10.60 14.38
C THR A 8 -57.42 9.34 14.28
N SER A 9 -56.68 9.19 13.18
CA SER A 9 -55.59 8.20 13.08
C SER A 9 -54.28 8.95 12.93
N LEU A 10 -53.55 9.03 14.04
CA LEU A 10 -52.20 9.57 14.12
C LEU A 10 -51.26 8.50 13.54
N VAL A 11 -50.80 8.68 12.30
CA VAL A 11 -49.75 7.81 11.74
C VAL A 11 -48.41 8.34 12.24
N LEU A 12 -47.87 7.66 13.24
CA LEU A 12 -46.52 7.85 13.75
C LEU A 12 -45.52 7.35 12.70
N PHE A 13 -44.91 8.25 11.93
CA PHE A 13 -43.77 7.91 11.07
C PHE A 13 -42.53 7.74 11.97
N ILE A 14 -42.23 6.49 12.33
CA ILE A 14 -40.94 6.12 12.92
C ILE A 14 -39.90 6.12 11.80
N VAL A 15 -38.88 6.94 12.00
CA VAL A 15 -37.69 7.09 11.17
C VAL A 15 -36.89 5.78 11.14
N LEU A 16 -36.66 5.22 9.95
CA LEU A 16 -35.53 4.32 9.71
C LEU A 16 -34.42 5.10 9.00
N LEU A 17 -33.56 5.73 9.81
CA LEU A 17 -32.23 6.13 9.40
C LEU A 17 -31.42 4.84 9.22
N PHE A 18 -31.28 4.38 7.97
CA PHE A 18 -30.23 3.42 7.63
C PHE A 18 -28.89 4.16 7.70
N LEU A 19 -28.36 4.31 8.93
CA LEU A 19 -26.95 4.50 9.14
C LEU A 19 -26.28 3.16 8.82
N THR A 20 -25.97 2.94 7.55
CA THR A 20 -25.00 1.90 7.19
C THR A 20 -23.66 2.39 7.71
N ALA A 21 -23.37 2.10 8.98
CA ALA A 21 -22.01 2.10 9.47
C ALA A 21 -21.27 1.07 8.61
N CYS A 22 -20.37 1.53 7.73
CA CYS A 22 -19.35 0.65 7.18
C CYS A 22 -18.61 0.07 8.38
N LYS A 23 -18.93 -1.18 8.71
CA LYS A 23 -18.23 -1.94 9.73
C LYS A 23 -16.85 -2.21 9.15
N GLU A 24 -15.86 -1.40 9.54
CA GLU A 24 -14.46 -1.76 9.34
C GLU A 24 -14.25 -3.10 10.03
N ASN A 25 -14.05 -4.17 9.25
CA ASN A 25 -13.64 -5.44 9.81
C ASN A 25 -12.20 -5.24 10.29
N PRO A 26 -11.90 -5.38 11.59
CA PRO A 26 -10.54 -5.30 12.05
C PRO A 26 -9.74 -6.40 11.34
N VAL A 27 -8.73 -6.00 10.57
CA VAL A 27 -7.77 -6.92 9.97
C VAL A 27 -7.23 -7.79 11.09
N SER A 28 -7.33 -9.12 10.94
CA SER A 28 -6.88 -10.02 11.99
C SER A 28 -5.36 -9.93 12.15
N ASN A 29 -4.84 -10.04 13.37
CA ASN A 29 -3.39 -9.99 13.64
C ASN A 29 -2.57 -10.98 12.79
N ASN A 30 -3.19 -12.08 12.35
CA ASN A 30 -2.56 -13.07 11.47
C ASN A 30 -2.39 -12.56 10.04
N GLU A 31 -3.36 -11.79 9.52
CA GLU A 31 -3.28 -11.18 8.19
C GLU A 31 -2.22 -10.09 8.16
N THR A 32 -2.18 -9.21 9.17
CA THR A 32 -1.14 -8.18 9.28
C THR A 32 0.25 -8.81 9.31
N SER A 33 0.46 -9.84 10.13
CA SER A 33 1.74 -10.55 10.19
C SER A 33 2.08 -11.25 8.86
N TYR A 34 1.09 -11.78 8.14
CA TYR A 34 1.32 -12.40 6.83
C TYR A 34 1.79 -11.37 5.80
N VAL A 35 1.14 -10.22 5.69
CA VAL A 35 1.53 -9.15 4.75
C VAL A 35 2.92 -8.62 5.08
N GLU A 36 3.22 -8.37 6.36
CA GLU A 36 4.56 -7.94 6.78
C GLU A 36 5.64 -8.95 6.38
N ASN A 37 5.39 -10.25 6.49
CA ASN A 37 6.32 -11.28 6.03
C ASN A 37 6.54 -11.24 4.51
N LEU A 38 5.50 -10.98 3.72
CA LEU A 38 5.64 -10.81 2.26
C LEU A 38 6.47 -9.58 1.91
N GLU A 39 6.30 -8.47 2.63
CA GLU A 39 7.12 -7.27 2.44
C GLU A 39 8.60 -7.55 2.75
N LYS A 40 8.88 -8.33 3.80
CA LYS A 40 10.24 -8.79 4.13
C LYS A 40 10.80 -9.75 3.09
N ASP A 41 9.98 -10.59 2.48
CA ASP A 41 10.41 -11.43 1.36
C ASP A 41 10.85 -10.62 0.15
N VAL A 42 10.09 -9.58 -0.23
CA VAL A 42 10.49 -8.66 -1.30
C VAL A 42 11.82 -7.99 -0.98
N HIS A 43 11.97 -7.44 0.25
CA HIS A 43 13.22 -6.85 0.71
C HIS A 43 14.40 -7.82 0.61
N ARG A 44 14.21 -9.06 1.08
CA ARG A 44 15.20 -10.13 1.02
C ARG A 44 15.58 -10.48 -0.42
N PHE A 45 14.63 -10.66 -1.32
CA PHE A 45 14.91 -10.98 -2.73
C PHE A 45 15.66 -9.85 -3.44
N VAL A 46 15.31 -8.59 -3.17
CA VAL A 46 16.03 -7.43 -3.69
C VAL A 46 17.47 -7.39 -3.18
N ASN A 47 17.69 -7.64 -1.88
CA ASN A 47 19.04 -7.69 -1.31
C ASN A 47 19.86 -8.90 -1.79
N LEU A 48 19.23 -10.06 -2.04
CA LEU A 48 19.90 -11.19 -2.69
C LEU A 48 20.41 -10.82 -4.09
N HIS A 49 19.60 -10.10 -4.88
CA HIS A 49 20.05 -9.57 -6.17
C HIS A 49 21.21 -8.58 -6.00
N ARG A 50 21.07 -7.58 -5.13
CA ARG A 50 22.10 -6.55 -4.90
C ARG A 50 23.43 -7.15 -4.45
N THR A 51 23.41 -8.07 -3.49
CA THR A 51 24.62 -8.74 -3.00
C THR A 51 25.28 -9.61 -4.06
N SER A 52 24.50 -10.26 -4.93
CA SER A 52 25.04 -11.02 -6.08
C SER A 52 25.80 -10.13 -7.09
N MET A 53 25.47 -8.83 -7.12
CA MET A 53 26.13 -7.80 -7.94
C MET A 53 27.26 -7.08 -7.20
N GLY A 54 27.56 -7.47 -5.96
CA GLY A 54 28.55 -6.79 -5.11
C GLY A 54 28.09 -5.43 -4.55
N LEU A 55 26.80 -5.12 -4.63
CA LEU A 55 26.22 -3.91 -4.05
C LEU A 55 25.89 -4.12 -2.57
N SER A 56 25.97 -3.04 -1.79
CA SER A 56 25.55 -3.07 -0.38
C SER A 56 24.06 -3.34 -0.25
N GLU A 57 23.67 -4.08 0.80
CA GLU A 57 22.26 -4.29 1.14
C GLU A 57 21.55 -2.97 1.47
N LEU A 58 20.27 -2.90 1.14
CA LEU A 58 19.38 -1.81 1.56
C LEU A 58 18.93 -2.08 2.99
N GLU A 59 19.10 -1.09 3.86
CA GLU A 59 18.55 -1.10 5.21
C GLU A 59 17.03 -0.86 5.16
N TRP A 60 16.26 -1.67 5.87
CA TRP A 60 14.82 -1.46 5.99
C TRP A 60 14.52 -0.18 6.79
N ASN A 61 13.62 0.65 6.29
CA ASN A 61 13.14 1.83 6.99
C ASN A 61 11.62 1.85 7.07
N GLU A 62 11.10 1.88 8.30
CA GLU A 62 9.65 1.78 8.55
C GLU A 62 8.87 3.01 8.09
N VAL A 63 9.48 4.20 8.10
CA VAL A 63 8.83 5.42 7.57
C VAL A 63 8.55 5.25 6.08
N ILE A 64 9.53 4.73 5.34
CA ILE A 64 9.38 4.47 3.90
C ILE A 64 8.32 3.39 3.66
N ALA A 65 8.35 2.31 4.44
CA ALA A 65 7.40 1.21 4.30
C ALA A 65 5.94 1.65 4.54
N ALA A 66 5.70 2.51 5.54
CA ALA A 66 4.37 3.05 5.82
C ALA A 66 3.79 3.83 4.62
N GLU A 67 4.62 4.64 3.94
CA GLU A 67 4.22 5.37 2.73
C GLU A 67 3.98 4.42 1.54
N CYS A 68 4.82 3.40 1.38
CA CYS A 68 4.61 2.36 0.37
C CYS A 68 3.31 1.58 0.59
N ARG A 69 2.95 1.26 1.84
CA ARG A 69 1.70 0.56 2.17
C ARG A 69 0.49 1.41 1.81
N THR A 70 0.53 2.68 2.16
CA THR A 70 -0.54 3.65 1.81
C THR A 70 -0.76 3.68 0.30
N HIS A 71 0.30 3.81 -0.49
CA HIS A 71 0.18 3.81 -1.96
C HIS A 71 -0.32 2.48 -2.52
N SER A 72 0.14 1.36 -1.95
CA SER A 72 -0.30 0.04 -2.39
C SER A 72 -1.80 -0.18 -2.13
N ILE A 73 -2.30 0.30 -0.98
CA ILE A 73 -3.73 0.31 -0.67
C ILE A 73 -4.50 1.16 -1.68
N ASP A 74 -4.01 2.35 -2.02
CA ASP A 74 -4.64 3.23 -3.00
C ASP A 74 -4.69 2.58 -4.40
N MET A 75 -3.61 1.92 -4.83
CA MET A 75 -3.59 1.19 -6.10
C MET A 75 -4.56 0.00 -6.09
N ALA A 76 -4.62 -0.76 -4.99
CA ALA A 76 -5.54 -1.90 -4.86
C ALA A 76 -7.02 -1.46 -4.88
N ASN A 77 -7.34 -0.37 -4.18
CA ASN A 77 -8.70 0.19 -4.17
C ASN A 77 -9.14 0.69 -5.55
N ASN A 78 -8.21 1.21 -6.35
CA ASN A 78 -8.48 1.72 -7.69
C ASN A 78 -8.31 0.67 -8.80
N GLY A 79 -7.77 -0.51 -8.49
CA GLY A 79 -7.52 -1.57 -9.46
C GLY A 79 -6.48 -1.21 -10.54
N THR A 80 -5.55 -0.30 -10.24
CA THR A 80 -4.58 0.19 -11.23
C THR A 80 -3.23 0.55 -10.60
N ILE A 81 -2.14 0.23 -11.31
CA ILE A 81 -0.78 0.63 -10.90
C ILE A 81 -0.43 1.99 -11.48
N ASN A 82 0.18 2.85 -10.67
CA ASN A 82 0.63 4.19 -11.09
C ASN A 82 1.70 4.72 -10.13
N HIS A 83 2.33 5.83 -10.53
CA HIS A 83 3.29 6.58 -9.71
C HIS A 83 2.69 7.89 -9.17
N ASP A 84 1.37 8.08 -9.24
CA ASP A 84 0.71 9.33 -8.87
C ASP A 84 1.00 9.65 -7.40
N GLY A 85 1.28 10.91 -7.08
CA GLY A 85 1.61 11.32 -5.72
C GLY A 85 3.05 11.00 -5.26
N PHE A 86 3.94 10.58 -6.17
CA PHE A 86 5.31 10.20 -5.83
C PHE A 86 6.07 11.31 -5.08
N TYR A 87 6.04 12.55 -5.57
CA TYR A 87 6.78 13.64 -4.94
C TYR A 87 6.22 13.97 -3.56
N GLU A 88 4.89 13.92 -3.39
CA GLU A 88 4.20 14.13 -2.13
C GLU A 88 4.54 13.04 -1.11
N ARG A 89 4.62 11.77 -1.53
CA ARG A 89 5.14 10.67 -0.68
C ARG A 89 6.56 10.94 -0.24
N ILE A 90 7.44 11.32 -1.17
CA ILE A 90 8.85 11.61 -0.86
C ILE A 90 8.96 12.81 0.09
N ASP A 91 8.12 13.83 -0.04
CA ASP A 91 8.12 14.98 0.86
C ASP A 91 7.69 14.59 2.28
N ARG A 92 6.68 13.71 2.44
CA ARG A 92 6.34 13.14 3.77
C ARG A 92 7.47 12.31 4.37
N ILE A 93 8.23 11.57 3.55
CA ILE A 93 9.42 10.84 4.01
C ILE A 93 10.51 11.84 4.47
N LYS A 94 10.74 12.91 3.71
CA LYS A 94 11.73 13.97 4.03
C LYS A 94 11.45 14.67 5.36
N GLU A 95 10.19 14.76 5.78
CA GLU A 95 9.85 15.30 7.10
C GLU A 95 10.40 14.47 8.27
N LYS A 96 10.77 13.20 8.03
CA LYS A 96 11.20 12.26 9.09
C LYS A 96 12.64 11.80 8.94
N ILE A 97 13.16 11.69 7.71
CA ILE A 97 14.52 11.22 7.43
C ILE A 97 15.16 12.02 6.28
N PRO A 98 16.50 12.14 6.23
CA PRO A 98 17.18 12.77 5.09
C PRO A 98 16.95 12.02 3.77
N VAL A 99 16.71 12.76 2.68
CA VAL A 99 16.54 12.21 1.33
C VAL A 99 17.24 13.10 0.31
N ASN A 100 18.33 12.59 -0.27
CA ASN A 100 19.08 13.26 -1.34
C ASN A 100 18.76 12.71 -2.73
N TRP A 101 18.28 11.47 -2.80
CA TRP A 101 17.72 10.87 -3.99
C TRP A 101 16.66 9.85 -3.58
N ALA A 102 15.62 9.72 -4.41
CA ALA A 102 14.61 8.70 -4.24
C ALA A 102 14.19 8.12 -5.60
N GLY A 103 13.81 6.85 -5.60
CA GLY A 103 13.21 6.15 -6.72
C GLY A 103 12.10 5.22 -6.24
N GLU A 104 11.15 4.91 -7.12
CA GLU A 104 10.00 4.06 -6.82
C GLU A 104 9.83 2.98 -7.87
N ASN A 105 9.56 1.77 -7.40
CA ASN A 105 9.04 0.69 -8.22
C ASN A 105 7.63 0.35 -7.76
N VAL A 106 6.71 0.15 -8.70
CA VAL A 106 5.38 -0.36 -8.45
C VAL A 106 5.15 -1.65 -9.23
N ALA A 107 4.28 -2.53 -8.74
CA ALA A 107 3.88 -3.74 -9.43
C ALA A 107 2.46 -4.17 -9.08
N LEU A 108 1.84 -4.88 -10.02
CA LEU A 108 0.71 -5.77 -9.79
C LEU A 108 1.19 -7.18 -10.09
N ASN A 109 1.17 -8.07 -9.11
CA ASN A 109 1.70 -9.42 -9.24
C ASN A 109 0.97 -10.46 -8.35
N TRP A 110 1.31 -11.74 -8.50
CA TRP A 110 0.64 -12.86 -7.81
C TRP A 110 1.55 -13.55 -6.78
N SER A 111 2.82 -13.15 -6.72
CA SER A 111 3.78 -13.55 -5.69
C SER A 111 4.91 -12.53 -5.57
N THR A 112 5.57 -12.52 -4.42
CA THR A 112 6.70 -11.61 -4.13
C THR A 112 7.89 -11.91 -5.05
N GLN A 113 8.15 -13.20 -5.32
CA GLN A 113 9.17 -13.62 -6.27
C GLN A 113 8.87 -13.14 -7.70
N ALA A 114 7.62 -13.28 -8.17
CA ALA A 114 7.23 -12.81 -9.50
C ALA A 114 7.38 -11.28 -9.63
N ALA A 115 6.96 -10.53 -8.61
CA ALA A 115 7.12 -9.07 -8.58
C ALA A 115 8.58 -8.63 -8.72
N VAL A 116 9.48 -9.21 -7.92
CA VAL A 116 10.91 -8.87 -7.99
C VAL A 116 11.51 -9.30 -9.34
N THR A 117 11.16 -10.47 -9.86
CA THR A 117 11.59 -10.90 -11.19
C THR A 117 11.09 -9.94 -12.29
N SER A 118 9.85 -9.48 -12.24
CA SER A 118 9.31 -8.48 -13.18
C SER A 118 10.08 -7.16 -13.11
N TRP A 119 10.43 -6.68 -11.91
CA TRP A 119 11.27 -5.48 -11.75
C TRP A 119 12.67 -5.68 -12.32
N LEU A 120 13.31 -6.82 -12.07
CA LEU A 120 14.65 -7.10 -12.60
C LEU A 120 14.68 -7.24 -14.13
N ASN A 121 13.56 -7.63 -14.75
CA ASN A 121 13.43 -7.69 -16.20
C ASN A 121 13.08 -6.34 -16.86
N SER A 122 12.77 -5.31 -16.08
CA SER A 122 12.51 -3.96 -16.57
C SER A 122 13.73 -3.06 -16.33
N PRO A 123 14.36 -2.49 -17.38
CA PRO A 123 15.55 -1.64 -17.20
C PRO A 123 15.35 -0.48 -16.22
N GLY A 124 14.19 0.18 -16.25
CA GLY A 124 13.86 1.27 -15.33
C GLY A 124 13.79 0.81 -13.88
N HIS A 125 13.00 -0.24 -13.60
CA HIS A 125 12.85 -0.77 -12.25
C HIS A 125 14.15 -1.38 -11.71
N LYS A 126 14.90 -2.07 -12.56
CA LYS A 126 16.22 -2.62 -12.23
C LYS A 126 17.19 -1.51 -11.85
N SER A 127 17.18 -0.37 -12.56
CA SER A 127 18.07 0.75 -12.23
C SER A 127 17.81 1.34 -10.84
N ASN A 128 16.57 1.34 -10.36
CA ASN A 128 16.23 1.72 -8.98
C ASN A 128 16.79 0.71 -7.97
N ILE A 129 16.59 -0.59 -8.23
CA ILE A 129 17.10 -1.70 -7.41
C ILE A 129 18.63 -1.67 -7.30
N GLU A 130 19.34 -1.32 -8.37
CA GLU A 130 20.80 -1.28 -8.45
C GLU A 130 21.40 0.11 -8.12
N SER A 131 20.56 1.06 -7.70
CA SER A 131 21.00 2.42 -7.35
C SER A 131 21.93 2.45 -6.13
N ASN A 132 22.62 3.58 -5.96
CA ASN A 132 23.42 3.89 -4.76
C ASN A 132 22.57 4.24 -3.52
N SER A 133 21.33 3.78 -3.46
CA SER A 133 20.49 3.91 -2.28
C SER A 133 21.01 3.04 -1.14
N ASN A 134 20.76 3.49 0.08
CA ASN A 134 21.10 2.78 1.30
C ASN A 134 19.88 2.39 2.13
N LEU A 135 18.71 2.97 1.86
CA LEU A 135 17.46 2.62 2.50
C LEU A 135 16.42 2.13 1.52
N THR A 136 15.48 1.36 2.06
CA THR A 136 14.25 1.05 1.35
C THR A 136 13.10 0.77 2.31
N GLY A 137 11.89 0.82 1.78
CA GLY A 137 10.69 0.28 2.40
C GLY A 137 9.81 -0.34 1.33
N VAL A 138 9.10 -1.41 1.70
CA VAL A 138 8.15 -2.10 0.84
C VAL A 138 6.77 -2.02 1.47
N GLY A 139 5.75 -1.84 0.64
CA GLY A 139 4.35 -1.94 1.05
C GLY A 139 3.60 -2.86 0.10
N ILE A 140 2.68 -3.63 0.66
CA ILE A 140 1.84 -4.57 -0.07
C ILE A 140 0.38 -4.39 0.33
N ALA A 141 -0.51 -4.44 -0.67
CA ALA A 141 -1.95 -4.56 -0.47
C ALA A 141 -2.54 -5.55 -1.48
N PHE A 142 -3.72 -6.08 -1.18
CA PHE A 142 -4.43 -7.02 -2.04
C PHE A 142 -5.77 -6.42 -2.48
N ASP A 143 -6.18 -6.69 -3.73
CA ASP A 143 -7.57 -6.51 -4.14
C ASP A 143 -8.43 -7.73 -3.77
N ALA A 144 -9.72 -7.67 -4.14
CA ALA A 144 -10.68 -8.73 -3.86
C ALA A 144 -10.35 -10.07 -4.55
N ASP A 145 -9.56 -10.05 -5.63
CA ASP A 145 -9.14 -11.23 -6.38
C ASP A 145 -7.79 -11.77 -5.88
N SER A 146 -7.29 -11.27 -4.76
CA SER A 146 -5.98 -11.60 -4.18
C SER A 146 -4.79 -11.22 -5.09
N ALA A 147 -4.99 -10.29 -6.02
CA ALA A 147 -3.88 -9.73 -6.76
C ALA A 147 -3.10 -8.77 -5.85
N MET A 148 -1.78 -8.88 -5.86
CA MET A 148 -0.88 -8.15 -4.97
C MET A 148 -0.40 -6.86 -5.64
N TYR A 149 -0.71 -5.72 -5.04
CA TYR A 149 -0.20 -4.41 -5.40
C TYR A 149 0.99 -4.09 -4.50
N LEU A 150 2.11 -3.72 -5.11
CA LEU A 150 3.36 -3.50 -4.41
C LEU A 150 3.92 -2.13 -4.74
N THR A 151 4.46 -1.48 -3.72
CA THR A 151 5.29 -0.30 -3.85
C THR A 151 6.60 -0.56 -3.13
N GLN A 152 7.73 -0.24 -3.76
CA GLN A 152 9.02 -0.17 -3.11
C GLN A 152 9.68 1.17 -3.41
N ILE A 153 10.04 1.89 -2.36
CA ILE A 153 10.78 3.14 -2.46
C ILE A 153 12.22 2.89 -2.02
N PHE A 154 13.15 3.48 -2.77
CA PHE A 154 14.59 3.48 -2.52
C PHE A 154 15.00 4.89 -2.13
N VAL A 155 15.78 5.05 -1.07
CA VAL A 155 16.27 6.35 -0.61
C VAL A 155 17.78 6.32 -0.46
N ARG A 156 18.43 7.37 -0.96
CA ARG A 156 19.81 7.72 -0.61
C ARG A 156 19.78 8.90 0.35
N ARG A 157 20.25 8.68 1.59
CA ARG A 157 20.26 9.73 2.64
C ARG A 157 21.27 10.87 2.36
N ASN A 158 22.36 10.60 1.62
CA ASN A 158 23.53 11.49 1.45
C ASN A 158 24.00 11.59 0.00
#